data_AF-A0A970LGE2-F1
#
_entry.id   AF-A0A970LGE2-F1
#
_cell.length_a   1.000
_cell.length_b   1.000
_cell.length_c   1.000
_cell.angle_alpha   90.00
_cell.angle_beta   90.00
_cell.angle_gamma   90.00
#
_symmetry.space_group_name_H-M   'P 1'
#
loop_
_entity.id
_entity.type
_entity.pdbx_description
1 polymer ?
#
loop_
_entity_poly.entity_id
_entity_poly.type
_entity_poly.pdbx_seq_one_letter_code
_entity_poly.pdbx_strand_id
1 'polypeptide(L)'
;MGNYQALLQSKMSVESYSKLAALHNDKVMEFIGSFVEHCEPASVYVCNDSEADIQYVRDQALTLGEEHTLAREKQTIHWDGYSDQGRDKKGTRFLVYKENLENMKALNAIEYEEGLAEIMSISKGIMKGKTAVVQFFSEGPTESTFTIPCVQFTDSWYVAHSEFILYRSAYDHFLKMKDSEKGDFFRFIHSAGELDARGNTVNLDKRRIYMDTQNNIVYSMNNQYAGNSVGLKKHSMRLAINRAGKEGWLCEHMFVMAAVDKEKDRKTYFCGAYPSACGKTSTAMIPGEQIVGDDIAYFRNIGGEFRAVNVEFGMFGIIKDVNAKDDPVIFENLMKNQEVIFSNVLVGPDNNPYWLGMGVDAPKEGKNHLGTWHEGIQDAKGNEVGVAHANARYTMRLDYLDNID
;
A
#
# COMPACT_ATOMS: atom_id res chain seq x y z
N MET A 1 12.26 -23.24 22.25
CA MET A 1 10.92 -23.25 21.61
C MET A 1 10.38 -21.84 21.75
N GLY A 2 10.17 -21.14 20.64
CA GLY A 2 9.76 -19.73 20.67
C GLY A 2 8.40 -19.57 21.34
N ASN A 3 8.20 -18.46 22.06
CA ASN A 3 7.03 -18.19 22.90
C ASN A 3 5.67 -18.37 22.18
N TYR A 4 5.65 -18.31 20.84
CA TYR A 4 4.43 -18.34 20.02
C TYR A 4 4.24 -19.59 19.16
N GLN A 5 5.14 -20.57 19.22
CA GLN A 5 5.11 -21.72 18.29
C GLN A 5 3.76 -22.47 18.33
N ALA A 6 3.31 -22.87 19.51
CA ALA A 6 2.06 -23.63 19.66
C ALA A 6 0.83 -22.81 19.23
N LEU A 7 0.84 -21.50 19.52
CA LEU A 7 -0.21 -20.59 19.10
C LEU A 7 -0.28 -20.50 17.56
N LEU A 8 0.85 -20.26 16.91
CA LEU A 8 0.92 -20.17 15.45
C LEU A 8 0.47 -21.47 14.77
N GLN A 9 0.94 -22.62 15.27
CA GLN A 9 0.52 -23.94 14.76
C GLN A 9 -0.99 -24.20 14.92
N SER A 10 -1.63 -23.61 15.95
CA SER A 10 -3.08 -23.73 16.15
C SER A 10 -3.90 -22.82 15.22
N LYS A 11 -3.29 -21.77 14.67
CA LYS A 11 -3.94 -20.74 13.84
C LYS A 11 -3.63 -20.86 12.36
N MET A 12 -2.60 -21.60 11.99
CA MET A 12 -2.12 -21.76 10.62
C MET A 12 -2.39 -23.17 10.10
N SER A 13 -2.56 -23.32 8.79
CA SER A 13 -2.41 -24.61 8.13
C SER A 13 -0.96 -25.11 8.23
N VAL A 14 -0.75 -26.41 8.00
CA VAL A 14 0.61 -26.98 7.93
C VAL A 14 1.45 -26.26 6.88
N GLU A 15 0.86 -25.88 5.76
CA GLU A 15 1.54 -25.17 4.68
C GLU A 15 1.99 -23.78 5.12
N SER A 16 1.06 -22.96 5.66
CA SER A 16 1.38 -21.61 6.15
C SER A 16 2.45 -21.62 7.24
N TYR A 17 2.34 -22.55 8.20
CA TYR A 17 3.34 -22.66 9.26
C TYR A 17 4.71 -23.11 8.70
N SER A 18 4.72 -24.02 7.71
CA SER A 18 5.97 -24.48 7.09
C SER A 18 6.68 -23.36 6.34
N LYS A 19 5.93 -22.51 5.61
CA LYS A 19 6.48 -21.30 4.97
C LYS A 19 7.15 -20.39 6.01
N LEU A 20 6.50 -20.16 7.14
CA LEU A 20 7.06 -19.30 8.18
C LEU A 20 8.28 -19.92 8.88
N ALA A 21 8.23 -21.22 9.20
CA ALA A 21 9.32 -21.93 9.87
C ALA A 21 10.58 -22.04 9.00
N ALA A 22 10.43 -22.15 7.67
CA ALA A 22 11.53 -22.25 6.72
C ALA A 22 12.42 -20.99 6.68
N LEU A 23 11.90 -19.83 7.12
CA LEU A 23 12.69 -18.59 7.19
C LEU A 23 13.79 -18.66 8.26
N HIS A 24 13.67 -19.57 9.23
CA HIS A 24 14.56 -19.65 10.39
C HIS A 24 14.80 -18.28 11.07
N ASN A 25 13.75 -17.45 11.13
CA ASN A 25 13.82 -16.07 11.58
C ASN A 25 12.92 -15.84 12.80
N ASP A 26 13.52 -15.88 13.99
CA ASP A 26 12.82 -15.69 15.26
C ASP A 26 12.17 -14.31 15.37
N LYS A 27 12.70 -13.28 14.70
CA LYS A 27 12.14 -11.92 14.74
C LYS A 27 10.87 -11.79 13.92
N VAL A 28 10.76 -12.54 12.82
CA VAL A 28 9.50 -12.66 12.08
C VAL A 28 8.49 -13.47 12.89
N MET A 29 8.91 -14.60 13.49
CA MET A 29 8.05 -15.42 14.36
C MET A 29 7.50 -14.63 15.56
N GLU A 30 8.34 -13.81 16.19
CA GLU A 30 7.97 -12.94 17.32
C GLU A 30 6.99 -11.84 16.90
N PHE A 31 7.25 -11.17 15.76
CA PHE A 31 6.34 -10.17 15.22
C PHE A 31 4.97 -10.76 14.90
N ILE A 32 4.90 -11.86 14.13
CA ILE A 32 3.62 -12.47 13.76
C ILE A 32 2.93 -13.05 15.00
N GLY A 33 3.66 -13.80 15.84
CA GLY A 33 3.13 -14.43 17.04
C GLY A 33 2.50 -13.45 18.02
N SER A 34 3.17 -12.32 18.27
CA SER A 34 2.65 -11.29 19.17
C SER A 34 1.33 -10.66 18.67
N PHE A 35 1.20 -10.39 17.37
CA PHE A 35 -0.05 -9.87 16.80
C PHE A 35 -1.13 -10.93 16.61
N VAL A 36 -0.78 -12.21 16.42
CA VAL A 36 -1.77 -13.30 16.49
C VAL A 36 -2.35 -13.45 17.89
N GLU A 37 -1.53 -13.36 18.93
CA GLU A 37 -2.00 -13.39 20.32
C GLU A 37 -2.84 -12.14 20.65
N HIS A 38 -2.40 -10.97 20.18
CA HIS A 38 -3.01 -9.69 20.55
C HIS A 38 -4.30 -9.41 19.78
N CYS A 39 -4.29 -9.57 18.46
CA CYS A 39 -5.42 -9.24 17.57
C CYS A 39 -6.43 -10.38 17.43
N GLU A 40 -6.09 -11.59 17.89
CA GLU A 40 -6.97 -12.76 17.95
C GLU A 40 -7.65 -13.14 16.61
N PRO A 41 -6.93 -13.24 15.48
CA PRO A 41 -7.53 -13.71 14.23
C PRO A 41 -8.05 -15.15 14.36
N ALA A 42 -9.05 -15.50 13.56
CA ALA A 42 -9.58 -16.86 13.48
C ALA A 42 -8.54 -17.82 12.90
N SER A 43 -7.87 -17.41 11.82
CA SER A 43 -6.77 -18.15 11.19
C SER A 43 -5.73 -17.22 10.59
N VAL A 44 -4.56 -17.75 10.21
CA VAL A 44 -3.48 -17.00 9.57
C VAL A 44 -3.02 -17.69 8.30
N TYR A 45 -2.97 -16.94 7.21
CA TYR A 45 -2.41 -17.34 5.92
C TYR A 45 -1.04 -16.70 5.73
N VAL A 46 -0.05 -17.48 5.30
CA VAL A 46 1.31 -16.96 5.03
C VAL A 46 1.59 -17.11 3.54
N CYS A 47 1.82 -15.98 2.88
CA CYS A 47 2.17 -15.93 1.46
C CYS A 47 3.69 -16.08 1.26
N ASN A 48 4.06 -16.72 0.16
CA ASN A 48 5.37 -16.65 -0.46
C ASN A 48 5.29 -15.93 -1.83
N ASP A 49 6.34 -16.02 -2.63
CA ASP A 49 6.46 -15.34 -3.93
C ASP A 49 5.76 -16.09 -5.10
N SER A 50 5.00 -17.15 -4.81
CA SER A 50 4.38 -17.98 -5.85
C SER A 50 3.12 -17.37 -6.46
N GLU A 51 2.91 -17.60 -7.75
CA GLU A 51 1.67 -17.21 -8.44
C GLU A 51 0.42 -17.82 -7.78
N ALA A 52 0.54 -18.99 -7.15
CA ALA A 52 -0.56 -19.61 -6.42
C ALA A 52 -1.00 -18.77 -5.21
N ASP A 53 -0.05 -18.25 -4.42
CA ASP A 53 -0.37 -17.37 -3.29
C ASP A 53 -0.89 -16.00 -3.75
N ILE A 54 -0.35 -15.47 -4.85
CA ILE A 54 -0.85 -14.22 -5.44
C ILE A 54 -2.29 -14.42 -5.92
N GLN A 55 -2.57 -15.50 -6.67
CA GLN A 55 -3.91 -15.81 -7.14
C GLN A 55 -4.89 -16.07 -5.99
N TYR A 56 -4.45 -16.78 -4.94
CA TYR A 56 -5.27 -16.99 -3.75
C TYR A 56 -5.68 -15.67 -3.10
N VAL A 57 -4.76 -14.70 -3.00
CA VAL A 57 -5.08 -13.36 -2.48
C VAL A 57 -6.14 -12.65 -3.33
N ARG A 58 -6.01 -12.68 -4.68
CA ARG A 58 -7.03 -12.13 -5.60
C ARG A 58 -8.39 -12.78 -5.37
N ASP A 59 -8.42 -14.11 -5.30
CA ASP A 59 -9.64 -14.88 -5.14
C ASP A 59 -10.33 -14.60 -3.80
N GLN A 60 -9.56 -14.43 -2.72
CA GLN A 60 -10.10 -14.07 -1.41
C GLN A 60 -10.68 -12.65 -1.39
N ALA A 61 -10.02 -11.67 -2.04
CA ALA A 61 -10.55 -10.31 -2.15
C ALA A 61 -11.92 -10.28 -2.84
N LEU A 62 -12.10 -11.08 -3.90
CA LEU A 62 -13.38 -11.24 -4.59
C LEU A 62 -14.40 -12.03 -3.75
N THR A 63 -13.99 -13.15 -3.16
CA THR A 63 -14.87 -14.05 -2.39
C THR A 63 -15.48 -13.37 -1.17
N LEU A 64 -14.69 -12.52 -0.49
CA LEU A 64 -15.13 -11.76 0.67
C LEU A 64 -15.83 -10.46 0.31
N GLY A 65 -15.92 -10.13 -0.98
CA GLY A 65 -16.57 -8.91 -1.47
C GLY A 65 -15.80 -7.63 -1.13
N GLU A 66 -14.50 -7.72 -0.83
CA GLU A 66 -13.63 -6.55 -0.73
C GLU A 66 -13.38 -5.95 -2.12
N GLU A 67 -13.35 -6.79 -3.16
CA GLU A 67 -13.25 -6.39 -4.56
C GLU A 67 -14.40 -6.98 -5.38
N HIS A 68 -14.71 -6.35 -6.52
CA HIS A 68 -15.68 -6.87 -7.48
C HIS A 68 -15.12 -6.84 -8.90
N THR A 69 -15.53 -7.80 -9.73
CA THR A 69 -15.09 -7.92 -11.13
C THR A 69 -15.69 -6.83 -12.02
N LEU A 70 -14.91 -6.32 -12.96
CA LEU A 70 -15.36 -5.40 -14.01
C LEU A 70 -15.58 -6.12 -15.35
N ALA A 71 -16.01 -5.38 -16.37
CA ALA A 71 -16.22 -5.90 -17.73
C ALA A 71 -14.96 -6.53 -18.34
N ARG A 72 -13.77 -6.08 -17.93
CA ARG A 72 -12.48 -6.69 -18.28
C ARG A 72 -12.09 -7.64 -17.16
N GLU A 73 -11.89 -8.92 -17.51
CA GLU A 73 -11.73 -10.03 -16.55
C GLU A 73 -10.60 -9.87 -15.55
N LYS A 74 -9.52 -9.15 -15.90
CA LYS A 74 -8.39 -8.90 -15.00
C LYS A 74 -8.52 -7.62 -14.17
N GLN A 75 -9.62 -6.87 -14.33
CA GLN A 75 -9.83 -5.62 -13.63
C GLN A 75 -10.87 -5.78 -12.52
N THR A 76 -10.61 -5.14 -11.39
CA THR A 76 -11.50 -5.13 -10.24
C THR A 76 -11.79 -3.71 -9.76
N ILE A 77 -12.82 -3.58 -8.93
CA ILE A 77 -13.21 -2.34 -8.26
C ILE A 77 -13.28 -2.58 -6.75
N HIS A 78 -12.68 -1.65 -5.99
CA HIS A 78 -12.86 -1.51 -4.56
C HIS A 78 -13.62 -0.21 -4.25
N TRP A 79 -14.56 -0.25 -3.31
CA TRP A 79 -15.19 0.95 -2.77
C TRP A 79 -14.88 1.07 -1.31
N ASP A 80 -14.16 2.12 -0.94
CA ASP A 80 -13.94 2.43 0.46
C ASP A 80 -15.23 2.95 1.10
N GLY A 81 -15.31 2.86 2.43
CA GLY A 81 -16.39 3.49 3.18
C GLY A 81 -16.49 4.99 2.86
N TYR A 82 -17.72 5.52 2.77
CA TYR A 82 -17.97 6.90 2.33
C TYR A 82 -17.20 7.97 3.14
N SER A 83 -16.85 7.69 4.40
CA SER A 83 -16.06 8.60 5.25
C SER A 83 -14.56 8.24 5.33
N ASP A 84 -14.13 7.18 4.64
CA ASP A 84 -12.76 6.67 4.61
C ASP A 84 -12.17 6.72 3.19
N GLN A 85 -12.11 7.91 2.59
CA GLN A 85 -11.70 8.06 1.17
C GLN A 85 -10.44 8.92 1.00
N GLY A 86 -9.66 9.05 2.07
CA GLY A 86 -8.50 9.91 2.12
C GLY A 86 -7.64 9.68 3.35
N ARG A 87 -6.44 10.28 3.32
CA ARG A 87 -5.45 10.12 4.38
C ARG A 87 -5.87 10.82 5.67
N ASP A 88 -5.70 10.12 6.79
CA ASP A 88 -6.00 10.68 8.11
C ASP A 88 -4.81 11.43 8.72
N LYS A 89 -4.66 12.70 8.36
CA LYS A 89 -3.59 13.52 8.93
C LYS A 89 -3.67 13.68 10.45
N LYS A 90 -4.87 13.64 11.04
CA LYS A 90 -5.07 13.86 12.48
C LYS A 90 -4.73 12.61 13.28
N GLY A 91 -5.20 11.45 12.81
CA GLY A 91 -4.94 10.14 13.40
C GLY A 91 -3.55 9.56 13.07
N THR A 92 -2.82 10.16 12.12
CA THR A 92 -1.44 9.75 11.78
C THR A 92 -0.43 10.45 12.70
N ARG A 93 0.30 9.70 13.55
CA ARG A 93 1.24 10.26 14.53
C ARG A 93 2.55 9.47 14.64
N PHE A 94 3.62 10.14 15.04
CA PHE A 94 4.86 9.50 15.46
C PHE A 94 4.81 9.11 16.94
N LEU A 95 5.24 7.90 17.27
CA LEU A 95 5.53 7.50 18.65
C LEU A 95 6.94 7.95 19.00
N VAL A 96 7.07 8.76 20.04
CA VAL A 96 8.34 9.43 20.38
C VAL A 96 8.58 9.32 21.87
N TYR A 97 9.76 8.83 22.28
CA TYR A 97 10.12 8.81 23.69
C TYR A 97 10.08 10.21 24.29
N LYS A 98 9.69 10.30 25.55
CA LYS A 98 9.43 11.55 26.28
C LYS A 98 10.56 12.58 26.12
N GLU A 99 11.81 12.13 26.21
CA GLU A 99 13.01 12.96 26.10
C GLU A 99 13.20 13.60 24.72
N ASN A 100 12.59 13.03 23.68
CA ASN A 100 12.70 13.50 22.29
C ASN A 100 11.46 14.24 21.79
N LEU A 101 10.38 14.26 22.58
CA LEU A 101 9.08 14.80 22.15
C LEU A 101 9.17 16.29 21.78
N GLU A 102 9.92 17.09 22.55
CA GLU A 102 10.14 18.51 22.27
C GLU A 102 10.87 18.76 20.93
N ASN A 103 11.79 17.86 20.55
CA ASN A 103 12.50 17.95 19.27
C ASN A 103 11.58 17.66 18.07
N MET A 104 10.45 16.99 18.31
CA MET A 104 9.48 16.60 17.28
C MET A 104 8.20 17.43 17.31
N LYS A 105 8.13 18.54 18.07
CA LYS A 105 6.93 19.39 18.20
C LYS A 105 6.36 19.98 16.91
N ALA A 106 7.17 20.05 15.85
CA ALA A 106 6.73 20.51 14.53
C ALA A 106 5.99 19.40 13.73
N LEU A 107 6.06 18.16 14.20
CA LEU A 107 5.40 17.00 13.63
C LEU A 107 4.21 16.58 14.52
N ASN A 108 3.25 15.88 13.94
CA ASN A 108 2.18 15.27 14.71
C ASN A 108 2.75 14.06 15.48
N ALA A 109 3.06 14.24 16.76
CA ALA A 109 3.72 13.27 17.61
C ALA A 109 2.97 13.09 18.95
N ILE A 110 3.17 11.93 19.57
CA ILE A 110 2.63 11.57 20.89
C ILE A 110 3.73 10.87 21.69
N GLU A 111 3.67 10.98 23.02
CA GLU A 111 4.56 10.24 23.92
C GLU A 111 4.43 8.73 23.65
N TYR A 112 5.56 8.04 23.55
CA TYR A 112 5.62 6.66 23.07
C TYR A 112 4.72 5.71 23.87
N GLU A 113 4.79 5.76 25.20
CA GLU A 113 4.04 4.90 26.11
C GLU A 113 2.53 5.16 26.01
N GLU A 114 2.12 6.42 25.86
CA GLU A 114 0.71 6.81 25.70
C GLU A 114 0.15 6.31 24.36
N GLY A 115 0.86 6.61 23.27
CA GLY A 115 0.43 6.21 21.94
C GLY A 115 0.45 4.69 21.74
N LEU A 116 1.44 4.00 22.29
CA LEU A 116 1.49 2.54 22.28
C LEU A 116 0.33 1.95 23.08
N ALA A 117 0.03 2.47 24.28
CA ALA A 117 -1.10 1.98 25.07
C ALA A 117 -2.44 2.20 24.33
N GLU A 118 -2.64 3.35 23.69
CA GLU A 118 -3.84 3.64 22.89
C GLU A 118 -4.00 2.66 21.73
N ILE A 119 -2.97 2.49 20.88
CA ILE A 119 -3.07 1.65 19.68
C ILE A 119 -3.18 0.16 20.02
N MET A 120 -2.51 -0.28 21.10
CA MET A 120 -2.63 -1.65 21.59
C MET A 120 -4.00 -1.91 22.21
N SER A 121 -4.60 -0.92 22.88
CA SER A 121 -5.99 -1.01 23.34
C SER A 121 -6.98 -1.15 22.17
N ILE A 122 -6.83 -0.32 21.13
CA ILE A 122 -7.68 -0.36 19.93
C ILE A 122 -7.57 -1.71 19.20
N SER A 123 -6.35 -2.26 19.09
CA SER A 123 -6.08 -3.46 18.30
C SER A 123 -6.35 -4.78 19.03
N LYS A 124 -6.72 -4.74 20.32
CA LYS A 124 -6.97 -5.96 21.10
C LYS A 124 -8.18 -6.72 20.54
N GLY A 125 -7.96 -7.94 20.07
CA GLY A 125 -9.01 -8.79 19.50
C GLY A 125 -9.66 -8.24 18.23
N ILE A 126 -9.03 -7.27 17.55
CA ILE A 126 -9.61 -6.54 16.41
C ILE A 126 -9.88 -7.42 15.19
N MET A 127 -9.24 -8.59 15.10
CA MET A 127 -9.36 -9.53 13.97
C MET A 127 -10.22 -10.76 14.29
N LYS A 128 -10.97 -10.75 15.40
CA LYS A 128 -11.85 -11.87 15.77
C LYS A 128 -12.78 -12.25 14.62
N GLY A 129 -12.77 -13.54 14.28
CA GLY A 129 -13.58 -14.09 13.19
C GLY A 129 -13.01 -13.91 11.78
N LYS A 130 -11.89 -13.19 11.63
CA LYS A 130 -11.24 -12.95 10.34
C LYS A 130 -9.99 -13.80 10.15
N THR A 131 -9.62 -14.01 8.90
CA THR A 131 -8.29 -14.53 8.55
C THR A 131 -7.32 -13.38 8.42
N ALA A 132 -6.18 -13.47 9.10
CA ALA A 132 -5.05 -12.58 8.84
C ALA A 132 -4.17 -13.16 7.74
N VAL A 133 -3.56 -12.32 6.92
CA VAL A 133 -2.60 -12.67 5.89
C VAL A 133 -1.26 -12.00 6.19
N VAL A 134 -0.18 -12.77 5.99
CA VAL A 134 1.20 -12.33 6.14
C VAL A 134 1.88 -12.33 4.79
N GLN A 135 2.46 -11.20 4.42
CA GLN A 135 3.21 -11.04 3.18
C GLN A 135 4.60 -10.45 3.44
N PHE A 136 5.52 -10.80 2.55
CA PHE A 136 6.93 -10.42 2.59
C PHE A 136 7.25 -9.63 1.33
N PHE A 137 7.77 -8.43 1.51
CA PHE A 137 8.01 -7.48 0.44
C PHE A 137 9.38 -6.82 0.56
N SER A 138 9.77 -6.12 -0.50
CA SER A 138 10.97 -5.30 -0.54
C SER A 138 10.63 -3.91 -1.03
N GLU A 139 11.06 -2.90 -0.26
CA GLU A 139 11.27 -1.56 -0.76
C GLU A 139 12.56 -1.53 -1.58
N GLY A 140 12.43 -1.15 -2.85
CA GLY A 140 13.48 -1.27 -3.85
C GLY A 140 13.71 -2.73 -4.30
N PRO A 141 14.63 -2.96 -5.25
CA PRO A 141 14.96 -4.30 -5.75
C PRO A 141 15.53 -5.18 -4.65
N THR A 142 15.09 -6.44 -4.61
CA THR A 142 15.65 -7.48 -3.74
C THR A 142 17.11 -7.76 -4.09
N GLU A 143 17.88 -8.25 -3.11
CA GLU A 143 19.29 -8.64 -3.30
C GLU A 143 20.17 -7.48 -3.82
N SER A 144 19.79 -6.23 -3.54
CA SER A 144 20.54 -5.04 -3.92
C SER A 144 21.04 -4.30 -2.69
N THR A 145 22.00 -3.39 -2.87
CA THR A 145 22.42 -2.49 -1.78
C THR A 145 21.33 -1.53 -1.35
N PHE A 146 20.19 -1.45 -2.04
CA PHE A 146 19.04 -0.61 -1.69
C PHE A 146 17.92 -1.36 -0.99
N THR A 147 18.00 -2.70 -0.92
CA THR A 147 16.93 -3.54 -0.36
C THR A 147 16.59 -3.12 1.07
N ILE A 148 15.32 -2.84 1.32
CA ILE A 148 14.75 -2.77 2.67
C ILE A 148 13.63 -3.81 2.76
N PRO A 149 13.86 -4.94 3.46
CA PRO A 149 12.85 -5.98 3.62
C PRO A 149 11.69 -5.48 4.48
N CYS A 150 10.48 -5.90 4.16
CA CYS A 150 9.24 -5.51 4.83
C CYS A 150 8.35 -6.73 5.09
N VAL A 151 7.68 -6.75 6.23
CA VAL A 151 6.64 -7.74 6.54
C VAL A 151 5.34 -7.02 6.86
N GLN A 152 4.26 -7.40 6.17
CA GLN A 152 2.91 -6.89 6.42
C GLN A 152 2.02 -7.99 6.98
N PHE A 153 1.31 -7.67 8.07
CA PHE A 153 0.29 -8.50 8.69
C PHE A 153 -1.04 -7.74 8.61
N THR A 154 -2.03 -8.30 7.92
CA THR A 154 -3.32 -7.63 7.71
C THR A 154 -4.52 -8.56 7.69
N ASP A 155 -5.72 -8.07 7.98
CA ASP A 155 -6.99 -8.77 7.83
C ASP A 155 -7.80 -8.35 6.58
N SER A 156 -7.19 -7.60 5.65
CA SER A 156 -7.83 -7.17 4.39
C SER A 156 -7.10 -7.76 3.19
N TRP A 157 -7.87 -8.46 2.35
CA TRP A 157 -7.39 -9.09 1.13
C TRP A 157 -7.24 -8.10 -0.02
N TYR A 158 -8.05 -7.03 -0.08
CA TYR A 158 -7.84 -5.91 -0.99
C TYR A 158 -6.50 -5.21 -0.74
N VAL A 159 -6.15 -5.00 0.53
CA VAL A 159 -4.84 -4.44 0.89
C VAL A 159 -3.73 -5.39 0.47
N ALA A 160 -3.86 -6.68 0.76
CA ALA A 160 -2.88 -7.68 0.36
C ALA A 160 -2.68 -7.77 -1.16
N HIS A 161 -3.76 -7.68 -1.94
CA HIS A 161 -3.73 -7.66 -3.40
C HIS A 161 -3.06 -6.37 -3.91
N SER A 162 -3.41 -5.22 -3.33
CA SER A 162 -2.78 -3.93 -3.67
C SER A 162 -1.27 -3.94 -3.42
N GLU A 163 -0.80 -4.54 -2.33
CA GLU A 163 0.64 -4.67 -2.04
C GLU A 163 1.37 -5.49 -3.11
N PHE A 164 0.80 -6.60 -3.59
CA PHE A 164 1.41 -7.40 -4.67
C PHE A 164 1.56 -6.64 -5.99
N ILE A 165 0.65 -5.72 -6.28
CA ILE A 165 0.75 -4.85 -7.47
C ILE A 165 1.81 -3.76 -7.25
N LEU A 166 1.88 -3.20 -6.04
CA LEU A 166 2.66 -2.01 -5.73
C LEU A 166 4.11 -2.29 -5.34
N TYR A 167 4.43 -3.48 -4.82
CA TYR A 167 5.74 -3.82 -4.27
C TYR A 167 6.23 -5.18 -4.72
N ARG A 168 7.56 -5.34 -4.66
CA ARG A 168 8.22 -6.59 -5.02
C ARG A 168 8.05 -7.58 -3.88
N SER A 169 7.49 -8.75 -4.17
CA SER A 169 7.49 -9.88 -3.24
C SER A 169 8.94 -10.27 -2.89
N ALA A 170 9.17 -10.65 -1.64
CA ALA A 170 10.52 -10.84 -1.12
C ALA A 170 10.65 -12.05 -0.18
N TYR A 171 9.72 -13.00 -0.19
CA TYR A 171 9.81 -14.19 0.64
C TYR A 171 11.14 -14.95 0.41
N ASP A 172 11.57 -15.08 -0.84
CA ASP A 172 12.86 -15.68 -1.20
C ASP A 172 14.05 -14.89 -0.67
N HIS A 173 13.94 -13.56 -0.55
CA HIS A 173 14.96 -12.73 0.11
C HIS A 173 15.03 -13.07 1.60
N PHE A 174 13.88 -13.20 2.29
CA PHE A 174 13.83 -13.60 3.70
C PHE A 174 14.42 -14.99 3.95
N LEU A 175 14.24 -15.94 3.03
CA LEU A 175 14.88 -17.27 3.10
C LEU A 175 16.42 -17.20 3.06
N LYS A 176 16.97 -16.20 2.37
CA LYS A 176 18.42 -16.05 2.14
C LYS A 176 19.09 -15.10 3.13
N MET A 177 18.33 -14.46 4.03
CA MET A 177 18.87 -13.52 5.02
C MET A 177 19.90 -14.21 5.92
N LYS A 178 21.04 -13.55 6.12
CA LYS A 178 22.05 -14.01 7.09
C LYS A 178 21.54 -13.77 8.51
N ASP A 179 22.08 -14.52 9.47
CA ASP A 179 21.69 -14.38 10.88
C ASP A 179 21.83 -12.95 11.42
N SER A 180 22.84 -12.20 10.97
CA SER A 180 23.03 -10.79 11.34
C SER A 180 21.96 -9.83 10.80
N GLU A 181 21.26 -10.23 9.74
CA GLU A 181 20.27 -9.41 9.03
C GLU A 181 18.85 -9.75 9.48
N LYS A 182 18.61 -10.89 10.16
CA LYS A 182 17.26 -11.43 10.46
C LYS A 182 16.34 -10.48 11.24
N GLY A 183 16.86 -9.47 11.94
CA GLY A 183 16.04 -8.44 12.60
C GLY A 183 15.77 -7.18 11.77
N ASP A 184 16.50 -7.00 10.66
CA ASP A 184 16.58 -5.79 9.85
C ASP A 184 15.51 -5.74 8.76
N PHE A 185 14.27 -5.52 9.20
CA PHE A 185 13.12 -5.36 8.34
C PHE A 185 12.09 -4.40 8.95
N PHE A 186 11.31 -3.75 8.09
CA PHE A 186 10.18 -2.93 8.50
C PHE A 186 8.93 -3.79 8.73
N ARG A 187 8.14 -3.42 9.74
CA ARG A 187 6.95 -4.14 10.18
C ARG A 187 5.71 -3.29 9.95
N PHE A 188 4.67 -3.89 9.38
CA PHE A 188 3.39 -3.23 9.16
C PHE A 188 2.29 -4.11 9.72
N ILE A 189 1.56 -3.60 10.71
CA ILE A 189 0.36 -4.24 11.24
C ILE A 189 -0.84 -3.38 10.85
N HIS A 190 -1.73 -3.96 10.05
CA HIS A 190 -2.94 -3.31 9.56
C HIS A 190 -4.19 -4.09 9.97
N SER A 191 -5.25 -3.41 10.39
CA SER A 191 -6.58 -4.00 10.45
C SER A 191 -7.66 -3.02 10.00
N ALA A 192 -8.57 -3.49 9.16
CA ALA A 192 -9.76 -2.74 8.78
C ALA A 192 -10.77 -2.59 9.94
N GLY A 193 -10.57 -3.31 11.05
CA GLY A 193 -11.45 -3.27 12.21
C GLY A 193 -12.76 -4.00 11.96
N GLU A 194 -13.75 -3.75 12.81
CA GLU A 194 -15.12 -4.23 12.58
C GLU A 194 -15.67 -3.65 11.27
N LEU A 195 -16.27 -4.51 10.43
CA LEU A 195 -16.87 -4.13 9.15
C LEU A 195 -18.39 -4.24 9.20
N ASP A 196 -19.10 -3.31 8.55
CA ASP A 196 -20.55 -3.37 8.37
C ASP A 196 -20.97 -4.36 7.28
N ALA A 197 -22.28 -4.50 7.05
CA ALA A 197 -22.83 -5.40 6.03
C ALA A 197 -22.45 -5.03 4.57
N ARG A 198 -21.92 -3.81 4.36
CA ARG A 198 -21.40 -3.34 3.07
C ARG A 198 -19.88 -3.51 2.98
N GLY A 199 -19.24 -4.05 4.02
CA GLY A 199 -17.80 -4.20 4.11
C GLY A 199 -17.08 -2.92 4.55
N ASN A 200 -17.75 -1.89 5.08
CA ASN A 200 -17.08 -0.66 5.52
C ASN A 200 -16.63 -0.70 6.98
N THR A 201 -15.49 -0.09 7.31
CA THR A 201 -15.07 0.08 8.70
C THR A 201 -16.12 0.82 9.55
N VAL A 202 -16.53 0.21 10.67
CA VAL A 202 -17.49 0.76 11.63
C VAL A 202 -16.85 1.78 12.57
N ASN A 203 -15.69 1.44 13.14
CA ASN A 203 -15.06 2.22 14.22
C ASN A 203 -14.08 3.28 13.68
N LEU A 204 -14.47 4.02 12.63
CA LEU A 204 -13.61 4.97 11.94
C LEU A 204 -13.17 6.15 12.82
N ASP A 205 -13.95 6.50 13.84
CA ASP A 205 -13.61 7.50 14.86
C ASP A 205 -12.37 7.10 15.70
N LYS A 206 -12.14 5.80 15.83
CA LYS A 206 -10.97 5.20 16.49
C LYS A 206 -9.84 4.88 15.50
N ARG A 207 -9.90 5.37 14.26
CA ARG A 207 -8.81 5.20 13.29
C ARG A 207 -7.53 5.83 13.80
N ARG A 208 -6.42 5.09 13.73
CA ARG A 208 -5.08 5.53 14.13
C ARG A 208 -4.05 4.93 13.20
N ILE A 209 -3.05 5.73 12.85
CA ILE A 209 -1.89 5.29 12.08
C ILE A 209 -0.60 5.77 12.75
N TYR A 210 0.07 4.89 13.49
CA TYR A 210 1.20 5.26 14.33
C TYR A 210 2.52 4.74 13.78
N MET A 211 3.52 5.62 13.71
CA MET A 211 4.87 5.31 13.25
C MET A 211 5.81 5.20 14.44
N ASP A 212 6.27 3.99 14.72
CA ASP A 212 7.33 3.70 15.68
C ASP A 212 8.66 3.55 14.93
N THR A 213 9.41 4.65 14.93
CA THR A 213 10.73 4.73 14.29
C THR A 213 11.84 4.06 15.10
N GLN A 214 11.55 3.61 16.32
CA GLN A 214 12.52 2.95 17.19
C GLN A 214 12.54 1.44 16.91
N ASN A 215 11.36 0.84 16.73
CA ASN A 215 11.21 -0.59 16.45
C ASN A 215 10.89 -0.89 14.98
N ASN A 216 10.95 0.13 14.11
CA ASN A 216 10.66 0.04 12.69
C ASN A 216 9.28 -0.60 12.41
N ILE A 217 8.25 -0.14 13.12
CA ILE A 217 6.89 -0.65 12.99
C ILE A 217 5.90 0.47 12.71
N VAL A 218 4.96 0.19 11.81
CA VAL A 218 3.77 1.00 11.59
C VAL A 218 2.55 0.22 12.04
N TYR A 219 1.72 0.88 12.85
CA TYR A 219 0.41 0.40 13.24
C TYR A 219 -0.66 1.15 12.47
N SER A 220 -1.63 0.47 11.86
CA SER A 220 -2.76 1.08 11.15
C SER A 220 -4.05 0.34 11.48
N MET A 221 -4.96 0.98 12.20
CA MET A 221 -6.19 0.33 12.71
C MET A 221 -7.44 1.08 12.27
N ASN A 222 -8.53 0.33 12.04
CA ASN A 222 -9.85 0.83 11.65
C ASN A 222 -9.81 1.70 10.39
N ASN A 223 -9.27 1.19 9.28
CA ASN A 223 -9.35 1.83 7.97
C ASN A 223 -9.18 0.85 6.82
N GLN A 224 -9.60 1.26 5.62
CA GLN A 224 -9.52 0.48 4.39
C GLN A 224 -8.77 1.23 3.30
N TYR A 225 -8.92 2.57 3.26
CA TYR A 225 -8.31 3.41 2.24
C TYR A 225 -6.82 3.12 2.09
N ALA A 226 -6.40 2.68 0.91
CA ALA A 226 -5.03 2.23 0.61
C ALA A 226 -3.95 3.25 1.05
N GLY A 227 -4.24 4.56 1.03
CA GLY A 227 -3.31 5.57 1.53
C GLY A 227 -3.05 5.57 3.05
N ASN A 228 -3.80 4.77 3.82
CA ASN A 228 -3.66 4.52 5.26
C ASN A 228 -3.35 3.04 5.56
N SER A 229 -3.74 2.11 4.69
CA SER A 229 -3.68 0.66 4.92
C SER A 229 -2.55 -0.06 4.16
N VAL A 230 -2.13 0.44 2.98
CA VAL A 230 -0.96 -0.08 2.25
C VAL A 230 0.30 0.46 2.93
N GLY A 231 1.00 -0.43 3.66
CA GLY A 231 2.02 -0.08 4.63
C GLY A 231 3.28 0.50 3.99
N LEU A 232 3.70 -0.06 2.85
CA LEU A 232 4.97 0.23 2.19
C LEU A 232 5.01 1.56 1.42
N LYS A 233 3.93 2.37 1.47
CA LYS A 233 3.89 3.71 0.85
C LYS A 233 4.49 4.79 1.76
N LYS A 234 3.67 5.77 2.17
CA LYS A 234 4.14 6.95 2.90
C LYS A 234 4.38 6.63 4.38
N HIS A 235 3.92 5.48 4.86
CA HIS A 235 4.12 5.07 6.24
C HIS A 235 5.53 4.49 6.43
N SER A 236 5.91 3.52 5.61
CA SER A 236 7.29 2.99 5.56
C SER A 236 8.31 4.07 5.19
N MET A 237 7.98 5.00 4.30
CA MET A 237 8.82 6.15 3.94
C MET A 237 9.29 6.92 5.19
N ARG A 238 8.46 7.02 6.24
CA ARG A 238 8.83 7.72 7.48
C ARG A 238 9.83 6.92 8.31
N LEU A 239 9.73 5.59 8.31
CA LEU A 239 10.76 4.71 8.89
C LEU A 239 12.07 4.83 8.10
N ALA A 240 11.96 4.81 6.76
CA ALA A 240 13.07 4.95 5.85
C ALA A 240 13.80 6.29 6.00
N ILE A 241 13.11 7.42 6.13
CA ILE A 241 13.73 8.74 6.39
C ILE A 241 14.57 8.68 7.69
N ASN A 242 14.02 8.09 8.76
CA ASN A 242 14.73 7.97 10.02
C ASN A 242 15.99 7.09 9.88
N ARG A 243 15.88 5.97 9.18
CA ARG A 243 16.98 5.06 8.88
C ARG A 243 18.05 5.73 8.00
N ALA A 244 17.63 6.38 6.93
CA ALA A 244 18.48 7.07 5.97
C ALA A 244 19.34 8.14 6.65
N GLY A 245 18.76 8.93 7.56
CA GLY A 245 19.50 9.92 8.35
C GLY A 245 20.55 9.32 9.29
N LYS A 246 20.35 8.09 9.77
CA LYS A 246 21.32 7.36 10.62
C LYS A 246 22.43 6.69 9.80
N GLU A 247 22.10 6.20 8.60
CA GLU A 247 22.98 5.39 7.75
C GLU A 247 23.69 6.20 6.64
N GLY A 248 23.35 7.47 6.44
CA GLY A 248 24.02 8.36 5.49
C GLY A 248 23.57 8.18 4.03
N TRP A 249 22.30 7.88 3.81
CA TRP A 249 21.66 7.84 2.48
C TRP A 249 20.38 8.70 2.48
N LEU A 250 19.67 8.80 1.34
CA LEU A 250 18.47 9.65 1.22
C LEU A 250 17.23 8.83 0.86
N CYS A 251 16.14 9.09 1.57
CA CYS A 251 14.79 8.64 1.23
C CYS A 251 13.96 9.88 0.90
N GLU A 252 13.53 10.03 -0.36
CA GLU A 252 12.91 11.27 -0.83
C GLU A 252 11.60 11.01 -1.58
N HIS A 253 10.68 11.97 -1.47
CA HIS A 253 9.42 11.99 -2.20
C HIS A 253 9.63 12.59 -3.59
N MET A 254 10.42 11.90 -4.41
CA MET A 254 10.84 12.32 -5.75
C MET A 254 10.46 11.30 -6.81
N PHE A 255 10.09 11.78 -7.99
CA PHE A 255 10.12 10.94 -9.18
C PHE A 255 11.56 10.73 -9.64
N VAL A 256 11.79 9.67 -10.42
CA VAL A 256 13.02 9.42 -11.17
C VAL A 256 12.64 9.06 -12.60
N MET A 257 13.29 9.70 -13.56
CA MET A 257 13.09 9.45 -15.00
C MET A 257 14.44 9.51 -15.74
N ALA A 258 14.48 8.94 -16.94
CA ALA A 258 15.59 9.07 -17.87
C ALA A 258 15.16 9.92 -19.07
N ALA A 259 15.88 11.03 -19.29
CA ALA A 259 15.79 11.77 -20.54
C ALA A 259 16.65 11.08 -21.62
N VAL A 260 16.06 10.74 -22.76
CA VAL A 260 16.63 9.90 -23.80
C VAL A 260 17.02 10.75 -25.02
N ASP A 261 18.33 10.91 -25.23
CA ASP A 261 18.89 11.48 -26.45
C ASP A 261 19.16 10.35 -27.45
N LYS A 262 18.17 10.07 -28.31
CA LYS A 262 18.23 8.97 -29.30
C LYS A 262 19.32 9.18 -30.36
N GLU A 263 19.64 10.43 -30.71
CA GLU A 263 20.67 10.73 -31.71
C GLU A 263 22.08 10.41 -31.20
N LYS A 264 22.30 10.55 -29.89
CA LYS A 264 23.59 10.29 -29.24
C LYS A 264 23.66 8.99 -28.45
N ASP A 265 22.59 8.17 -28.49
CA ASP A 265 22.46 6.94 -27.70
C ASP A 265 22.81 7.16 -26.21
N ARG A 266 22.24 8.23 -25.62
CA ARG A 266 22.57 8.66 -24.25
C ARG A 266 21.33 8.87 -23.41
N LYS A 267 21.32 8.29 -22.21
CA LYS A 267 20.33 8.58 -21.17
C LYS A 267 20.91 9.51 -20.11
N THR A 268 20.12 10.48 -19.66
CA THR A 268 20.44 11.33 -18.51
C THR A 268 19.34 11.20 -17.47
N TYR A 269 19.68 10.78 -16.26
CA TYR A 269 18.70 10.58 -15.20
C TYR A 269 18.42 11.88 -14.45
N PHE A 270 17.14 12.15 -14.21
CA PHE A 270 16.64 13.32 -13.47
C PHE A 270 15.69 12.88 -12.37
N CYS A 271 15.72 13.60 -11.26
CA CYS A 271 14.77 13.42 -10.16
C CYS A 271 14.21 14.76 -9.70
N GLY A 272 12.99 14.76 -9.16
CA GLY A 272 12.32 15.99 -8.73
C GLY A 272 11.29 15.81 -7.63
N ALA A 273 11.33 16.69 -6.63
CA ALA A 273 10.37 16.74 -5.53
C ALA A 273 9.29 17.80 -5.78
N TYR A 274 8.06 17.33 -6.00
CA TYR A 274 6.90 18.16 -6.28
C TYR A 274 5.86 17.95 -5.16
N PRO A 275 5.20 19.00 -4.65
CA PRO A 275 4.02 18.84 -3.81
C PRO A 275 2.89 18.12 -4.55
N SER A 276 1.87 17.68 -3.80
CA SER A 276 0.70 17.04 -4.40
C SER A 276 0.01 17.98 -5.41
N ALA A 277 -0.48 17.41 -6.52
CA ALA A 277 -1.16 18.12 -7.60
C ALA A 277 -0.30 19.18 -8.34
N CYS A 278 1.03 19.06 -8.31
CA CYS A 278 1.94 19.95 -9.06
C CYS A 278 2.53 19.32 -10.34
N GLY A 279 1.99 18.20 -10.84
CA GLY A 279 2.46 17.58 -12.10
C GLY A 279 3.65 16.62 -11.97
N LYS A 280 3.84 15.99 -10.80
CA LYS A 280 4.92 15.01 -10.55
C LYS A 280 4.88 13.85 -11.56
N THR A 281 3.76 13.13 -11.59
CA THR A 281 3.55 12.00 -12.51
C THR A 281 3.60 12.46 -13.97
N SER A 282 2.99 13.58 -14.32
CA SER A 282 3.04 14.14 -15.68
C SER A 282 4.47 14.45 -16.15
N THR A 283 5.34 14.92 -15.25
CA THR A 283 6.76 15.16 -15.56
C THR A 283 7.53 13.84 -15.75
N ALA A 284 7.28 12.85 -14.88
CA ALA A 284 7.90 11.53 -14.99
C ALA A 284 7.48 10.76 -16.26
N MET A 285 6.34 11.15 -16.85
CA MET A 285 5.69 10.50 -17.98
C MET A 285 5.75 11.33 -19.28
N ILE A 286 6.70 12.28 -19.39
CA ILE A 286 6.87 13.08 -20.61
C ILE A 286 7.05 12.16 -21.83
N PRO A 287 6.25 12.34 -22.91
CA PRO A 287 6.36 11.50 -24.09
C PRO A 287 7.76 11.49 -24.70
N GLY A 288 8.28 10.29 -24.98
CA GLY A 288 9.62 10.08 -25.53
C GLY A 288 10.70 9.80 -24.49
N GLU A 289 10.41 10.10 -23.22
CA GLU A 289 11.28 9.83 -22.07
C GLU A 289 10.86 8.55 -21.35
N GLN A 290 11.74 8.05 -20.48
CA GLN A 290 11.50 6.80 -19.75
C GLN A 290 11.28 7.03 -18.25
N ILE A 291 10.32 6.32 -17.67
CA ILE A 291 10.00 6.37 -16.25
C ILE A 291 10.79 5.31 -15.47
N VAL A 292 11.38 5.70 -14.35
CA VAL A 292 11.95 4.78 -13.35
C VAL A 292 10.99 4.63 -12.16
N GLY A 293 10.38 5.74 -11.72
CA GLY A 293 9.35 5.77 -10.67
C GLY A 293 8.78 7.18 -10.49
N ASP A 294 7.55 7.30 -9.98
CA ASP A 294 6.85 8.59 -9.93
C ASP A 294 6.66 9.19 -8.54
N ASP A 295 6.80 8.46 -7.43
CA ASP A 295 6.48 8.98 -6.08
C ASP A 295 7.66 8.95 -5.08
N ILE A 296 8.36 7.82 -4.93
CA ILE A 296 9.37 7.60 -3.87
C ILE A 296 10.68 7.04 -4.44
N ALA A 297 11.80 7.65 -4.05
CA ALA A 297 13.13 7.21 -4.48
C ALA A 297 14.13 7.14 -3.31
N TYR A 298 14.97 6.11 -3.34
CA TYR A 298 16.14 5.99 -2.46
C TYR A 298 17.41 6.35 -3.21
N PHE A 299 18.29 7.08 -2.55
CA PHE A 299 19.58 7.47 -3.12
C PHE A 299 20.74 7.09 -2.22
N ARG A 300 21.76 6.46 -2.80
CA ARG A 300 22.99 6.04 -2.11
C ARG A 300 24.21 6.47 -2.92
N ASN A 301 25.31 6.74 -2.22
CA ASN A 301 26.61 6.84 -2.84
C ASN A 301 27.15 5.41 -3.07
N ILE A 302 27.36 5.03 -4.32
CA ILE A 302 27.96 3.76 -4.69
C ILE A 302 29.20 4.06 -5.53
N GLY A 303 30.38 3.83 -4.96
CA GLY A 303 31.65 4.03 -5.67
C GLY A 303 31.93 5.49 -6.07
N GLY A 304 31.39 6.48 -5.34
CA GLY A 304 31.52 7.90 -5.67
C GLY A 304 30.40 8.44 -6.55
N GLU A 305 29.46 7.59 -6.97
CA GLU A 305 28.33 7.99 -7.82
C GLU A 305 27.02 8.02 -7.04
N PHE A 306 26.20 9.01 -7.34
CA PHE A 306 24.86 9.13 -6.78
C PHE A 306 23.91 8.22 -7.54
N ARG A 307 23.54 7.09 -6.93
CA ARG A 307 22.66 6.08 -7.54
C ARG A 307 21.28 6.17 -6.90
N ALA A 308 20.25 6.04 -7.74
CA ALA A 308 18.85 6.13 -7.33
C ALA A 308 18.14 4.80 -7.62
N VAL A 309 17.10 4.50 -6.84
CA VAL A 309 16.16 3.43 -7.17
C VAL A 309 14.74 3.84 -6.85
N ASN A 310 13.79 3.38 -7.66
CA ASN A 310 12.38 3.41 -7.32
C ASN A 310 12.11 2.38 -6.22
N VAL A 311 11.50 2.84 -5.13
CA VAL A 311 11.10 2.01 -4.00
C VAL A 311 9.99 1.06 -4.40
N GLU A 312 9.06 1.54 -5.23
CA GLU A 312 7.85 0.86 -5.62
C GLU A 312 8.06 0.00 -6.88
N PHE A 313 7.05 -0.78 -7.21
CA PHE A 313 6.95 -1.60 -8.43
C PHE A 313 5.63 -1.38 -9.18
N GLY A 314 4.69 -0.66 -8.57
CA GLY A 314 3.44 -0.23 -9.18
C GLY A 314 3.16 1.25 -9.00
N MET A 315 2.03 1.68 -9.55
CA MET A 315 1.50 3.04 -9.44
C MET A 315 0.17 3.02 -8.70
N PHE A 316 -0.02 4.03 -7.84
CA PHE A 316 -1.28 4.29 -7.15
C PHE A 316 -1.74 5.72 -7.42
N GLY A 317 -2.13 5.97 -8.66
CA GLY A 317 -2.41 7.32 -9.17
C GLY A 317 -3.80 7.81 -8.82
N ILE A 318 -3.96 9.13 -8.71
CA ILE A 318 -5.29 9.76 -8.73
C ILE A 318 -5.82 9.66 -10.16
N ILE A 319 -7.03 9.11 -10.34
CA ILE A 319 -7.58 8.86 -11.67
C ILE A 319 -8.35 10.05 -12.26
N LYS A 320 -8.76 11.01 -11.41
CA LYS A 320 -9.73 12.08 -11.70
C LYS A 320 -9.54 12.85 -13.03
N ASP A 321 -8.33 13.01 -13.54
CA ASP A 321 -8.10 13.76 -14.77
C ASP A 321 -7.40 12.93 -15.86
N VAL A 322 -7.18 11.63 -15.61
CA VAL A 322 -6.54 10.70 -16.56
C VAL A 322 -7.44 10.51 -17.77
N ASN A 323 -6.93 10.86 -18.95
CA ASN A 323 -7.66 10.77 -20.20
C ASN A 323 -6.73 10.49 -21.39
N ALA A 324 -7.31 10.11 -22.53
CA ALA A 324 -6.55 9.72 -23.73
C ALA A 324 -5.67 10.81 -24.33
N LYS A 325 -5.91 12.08 -24.00
CA LYS A 325 -5.16 13.23 -24.54
C LYS A 325 -4.01 13.64 -23.63
N ASP A 326 -4.29 13.80 -22.34
CA ASP A 326 -3.32 14.38 -21.40
C ASP A 326 -2.43 13.29 -20.76
N ASP A 327 -2.94 12.07 -20.60
CA ASP A 327 -2.24 10.93 -19.98
C ASP A 327 -2.36 9.63 -20.84
N PRO A 328 -1.99 9.67 -22.14
CA PRO A 328 -2.29 8.59 -23.08
C PRO A 328 -1.74 7.22 -22.66
N VAL A 329 -0.51 7.16 -22.13
CA VAL A 329 0.14 5.90 -21.74
C VAL A 329 -0.59 5.23 -20.57
N ILE A 330 -1.01 6.02 -19.57
CA ILE A 330 -1.76 5.51 -18.41
C ILE A 330 -3.16 5.11 -18.88
N PHE A 331 -3.85 5.99 -19.62
CA PHE A 331 -5.20 5.74 -20.08
C PHE A 331 -5.30 4.47 -20.95
N GLU A 332 -4.38 4.28 -21.89
CA GLU A 332 -4.34 3.07 -22.72
C GLU A 332 -4.19 1.80 -21.86
N ASN A 333 -3.30 1.83 -20.88
CA ASN A 333 -3.10 0.71 -19.97
C ASN A 333 -4.32 0.42 -19.10
N LEU A 334 -5.07 1.45 -18.66
CA LEU A 334 -6.34 1.26 -17.95
C LEU A 334 -7.43 0.66 -18.86
N MET A 335 -7.31 0.77 -20.19
CA MET A 335 -8.26 0.19 -21.15
C MET A 335 -7.91 -1.24 -21.60
N LYS A 336 -6.71 -1.74 -21.28
CA LYS A 336 -6.28 -3.12 -21.61
C LYS A 336 -6.85 -4.13 -20.61
N ASN A 337 -7.08 -5.37 -21.03
CA ASN A 337 -7.45 -6.47 -20.13
C ASN A 337 -6.21 -6.97 -19.36
N GLN A 338 -5.83 -6.21 -18.33
CA GLN A 338 -4.70 -6.49 -17.45
C GLN A 338 -5.05 -6.14 -16.00
N GLU A 339 -4.20 -6.56 -15.08
CA GLU A 339 -4.45 -6.43 -13.64
C GLU A 339 -4.50 -4.97 -13.22
N VAL A 340 -5.70 -4.49 -12.87
CA VAL A 340 -5.91 -3.13 -12.38
C VAL A 340 -6.99 -3.18 -11.31
N ILE A 341 -6.71 -2.55 -10.17
CA ILE A 341 -7.74 -2.27 -9.17
C ILE A 341 -8.14 -0.80 -9.31
N PHE A 342 -9.39 -0.54 -9.67
CA PHE A 342 -9.97 0.78 -9.58
C PHE A 342 -10.51 1.00 -8.17
N SER A 343 -10.49 2.24 -7.68
CA SER A 343 -11.05 2.57 -6.37
C SER A 343 -11.94 3.81 -6.42
N ASN A 344 -13.15 3.70 -5.86
CA ASN A 344 -14.12 4.80 -5.69
C ASN A 344 -14.62 5.47 -6.98
N VAL A 345 -14.54 4.78 -8.12
CA VAL A 345 -15.14 5.20 -9.39
C VAL A 345 -16.58 4.68 -9.52
N LEU A 346 -17.32 5.18 -10.51
CA LEU A 346 -18.62 4.63 -10.89
C LEU A 346 -18.40 3.34 -11.68
N VAL A 347 -19.20 2.32 -11.40
CA VAL A 347 -19.39 1.18 -12.28
C VAL A 347 -20.76 1.30 -12.92
N GLY A 348 -20.77 1.41 -14.24
CA GLY A 348 -21.97 1.57 -15.04
C GLY A 348 -22.77 0.27 -15.21
N PRO A 349 -23.95 0.33 -15.86
CA PRO A 349 -24.76 -0.85 -16.17
C PRO A 349 -24.07 -1.85 -17.09
N ASP A 350 -23.06 -1.41 -17.85
CA ASP A 350 -22.21 -2.23 -18.72
C ASP A 350 -21.00 -2.84 -17.99
N ASN A 351 -20.93 -2.65 -16.66
CA ASN A 351 -19.85 -3.09 -15.78
C ASN A 351 -18.48 -2.45 -16.10
N ASN A 352 -18.43 -1.33 -16.83
CA ASN A 352 -17.22 -0.55 -17.04
C ASN A 352 -17.01 0.50 -15.93
N PRO A 353 -15.74 0.84 -15.61
CA PRO A 353 -15.42 1.93 -14.71
C PRO A 353 -15.55 3.30 -15.43
N TYR A 354 -16.08 4.29 -14.72
CA TYR A 354 -16.21 5.68 -15.16
C TYR A 354 -15.74 6.63 -14.08
N TRP A 355 -14.92 7.61 -14.45
CA TRP A 355 -14.42 8.63 -13.54
C TRP A 355 -14.61 10.04 -14.11
N LEU A 356 -14.45 11.02 -13.24
CA LEU A 356 -14.38 12.43 -13.63
C LEU A 356 -13.26 12.61 -14.67
N GLY A 357 -13.35 13.56 -15.59
CA GLY A 357 -12.24 13.86 -16.50
C GLY A 357 -11.85 12.78 -17.52
N MET A 358 -12.47 11.59 -17.51
CA MET A 358 -12.16 10.46 -18.42
C MET A 358 -12.26 10.81 -19.92
N GLY A 359 -13.05 11.83 -20.26
CA GLY A 359 -13.28 12.26 -21.65
C GLY A 359 -14.36 11.46 -22.38
N VAL A 360 -15.13 10.65 -21.66
CA VAL A 360 -16.31 9.92 -22.17
C VAL A 360 -17.53 10.24 -21.32
N ASP A 361 -18.72 10.22 -21.93
CA ASP A 361 -19.97 10.43 -21.20
C ASP A 361 -20.22 9.26 -20.23
N ALA A 362 -20.35 9.58 -18.95
CA ALA A 362 -20.67 8.59 -17.94
C ALA A 362 -22.17 8.24 -17.97
N PRO A 363 -22.55 6.99 -17.63
CA PRO A 363 -23.95 6.62 -17.47
C PRO A 363 -24.61 7.42 -16.33
N LYS A 364 -25.93 7.55 -16.38
CA LYS A 364 -26.74 8.29 -15.40
C LYS A 364 -27.13 7.45 -14.18
N GLU A 365 -26.70 6.20 -14.11
CA GLU A 365 -26.94 5.26 -13.02
C GLU A 365 -25.82 4.22 -12.93
N GLY A 366 -25.72 3.56 -11.77
CA GLY A 366 -24.75 2.48 -11.54
C GLY A 366 -24.46 2.28 -10.05
N LYS A 367 -23.23 1.87 -9.72
CA LYS A 367 -22.75 1.74 -8.34
C LYS A 367 -21.44 2.51 -8.15
N ASN A 368 -21.35 3.32 -7.11
CA ASN A 368 -20.11 3.99 -6.72
C ASN A 368 -19.88 3.88 -5.20
N HIS A 369 -18.97 4.70 -4.66
CA HIS A 369 -18.62 4.73 -3.24
C HIS A 369 -19.78 5.07 -2.28
N LEU A 370 -20.87 5.67 -2.77
CA LEU A 370 -22.10 5.84 -1.99
C LEU A 370 -22.92 4.53 -1.89
N GLY A 371 -22.76 3.63 -2.85
CA GLY A 371 -23.61 2.45 -3.08
C GLY A 371 -24.31 2.57 -4.43
N THR A 372 -25.60 2.22 -4.49
CA THR A 372 -26.44 2.47 -5.68
C THR A 372 -26.48 3.97 -5.97
N TRP A 373 -26.14 4.36 -7.19
CA TRP A 373 -25.95 5.75 -7.61
C TRP A 373 -26.79 6.07 -8.84
N HIS A 374 -27.30 7.30 -8.91
CA HIS A 374 -27.89 7.91 -10.09
C HIS A 374 -27.59 9.42 -10.13
N GLU A 375 -27.66 10.02 -11.31
CA GLU A 375 -27.41 11.45 -11.51
C GLU A 375 -28.33 12.31 -10.60
N GLY A 376 -27.73 13.26 -9.89
CA GLY A 376 -28.44 14.11 -8.93
C GLY A 376 -28.67 13.51 -7.54
N ILE A 377 -28.21 12.27 -7.27
CA ILE A 377 -28.30 11.70 -5.92
C ILE A 377 -27.49 12.53 -4.92
N GLN A 378 -28.04 12.70 -3.72
CA GLN A 378 -27.40 13.46 -2.65
C GLN A 378 -26.98 12.54 -1.50
N ASP A 379 -25.88 12.91 -0.83
CA ASP A 379 -25.46 12.28 0.40
C ASP A 379 -26.33 12.69 1.60
N ALA A 380 -26.07 12.10 2.76
CA ALA A 380 -26.80 12.40 4.00
C ALA A 380 -26.68 13.88 4.46
N LYS A 381 -25.77 14.66 3.86
CA LYS A 381 -25.57 16.09 4.12
C LYS A 381 -26.19 16.98 3.03
N GLY A 382 -26.84 16.39 2.03
CA GLY A 382 -27.46 17.10 0.92
C GLY A 382 -26.48 17.53 -0.18
N ASN A 383 -25.24 17.03 -0.18
CA ASN A 383 -24.30 17.31 -1.26
C ASN A 383 -24.54 16.32 -2.41
N GLU A 384 -24.55 16.82 -3.64
CA GLU A 384 -24.60 15.96 -4.82
C GLU A 384 -23.34 15.09 -4.89
N VAL A 385 -23.56 13.79 -5.10
CA VAL A 385 -22.47 12.82 -5.24
C VAL A 385 -22.21 12.60 -6.72
N GLY A 386 -20.98 12.90 -7.16
CA GLY A 386 -20.57 12.68 -8.55
C GLY A 386 -20.31 11.21 -8.88
N VAL A 387 -19.95 10.96 -10.14
CA VAL A 387 -19.65 9.61 -10.65
C VAL A 387 -18.50 8.95 -9.87
N ALA A 388 -17.46 9.71 -9.52
CA ALA A 388 -16.31 9.21 -8.77
C ALA A 388 -15.94 10.16 -7.63
N HIS A 389 -15.31 9.62 -6.59
CA HIS A 389 -14.71 10.44 -5.54
C HIS A 389 -13.54 11.24 -6.13
N ALA A 390 -13.31 12.49 -5.67
CA ALA A 390 -12.24 13.34 -6.20
C ALA A 390 -10.83 12.77 -6.00
N ASN A 391 -10.68 11.86 -5.03
CA ASN A 391 -9.45 11.14 -4.72
C ASN A 391 -9.55 9.65 -5.13
N ALA A 392 -10.43 9.31 -6.08
CA ALA A 392 -10.50 7.99 -6.71
C ALA A 392 -9.16 7.60 -7.35
N ARG A 393 -8.90 6.30 -7.41
CA ARG A 393 -7.57 5.75 -7.70
C ARG A 393 -7.61 4.68 -8.76
N TYR A 394 -6.45 4.46 -9.36
CA TYR A 394 -6.10 3.21 -10.00
C TYR A 394 -4.85 2.65 -9.31
N THR A 395 -4.79 1.33 -9.21
CA THR A 395 -3.62 0.56 -8.77
C THR A 395 -3.22 -0.35 -9.94
N MET A 396 -2.01 -0.19 -10.46
CA MET A 396 -1.51 -1.00 -11.57
C MET A 396 0.00 -1.18 -11.47
N ARG A 397 0.57 -2.18 -12.17
CA ARG A 397 2.03 -2.36 -12.20
C ARG A 397 2.70 -1.31 -13.08
N LEU A 398 3.90 -0.90 -12.70
CA LEU A 398 4.68 0.08 -13.45
C LEU A 398 5.22 -0.52 -14.75
N ASP A 399 5.50 -1.83 -14.77
CA ASP A 399 6.04 -2.55 -15.94
C ASP A 399 5.03 -2.80 -17.06
N TYR A 400 3.77 -2.37 -16.88
CA TYR A 400 2.80 -2.28 -17.97
C TYR A 400 3.02 -1.07 -18.87
N LEU A 401 3.77 -0.07 -18.39
CA LEU A 401 4.03 1.14 -19.16
C LEU A 401 5.08 0.87 -20.23
N ASP A 402 4.73 1.14 -21.48
CA ASP A 402 5.64 0.96 -22.63
C ASP A 402 6.89 1.87 -22.56
N ASN A 403 6.87 2.90 -21.70
CA ASN A 403 7.97 3.82 -21.47
C ASN A 403 8.73 3.58 -20.17
N ILE A 404 8.60 2.42 -19.52
CA ILE A 404 9.48 2.07 -18.39
C ILE A 404 10.96 2.01 -18.84
N ASP A 405 11.90 2.50 -18.01
CA ASP A 405 13.35 2.34 -18.20
C ASP A 405 13.80 0.92 -17.88
#